data_AF-A0A345YJH6-F1
#
_entry.id   AF-A0A345YJH6-F1
#
_cell.length_a   1.000
_cell.length_b   1.000
_cell.length_c   1.000
_cell.angle_alpha   90.00
_cell.angle_beta   90.00
_cell.angle_gamma   90.00
#
_symmetry.space_group_name_H-M   'P 1'
#
loop_
_entity.id
_entity.type
_entity.pdbx_description
1 polymer ?
#
loop_
_entity_poly.entity_id
_entity_poly.type
_entity_poly.pdbx_seq_one_letter_code
_entity_poly.pdbx_strand_id
1 'polypeptide(L)'
;MILDKVDFTKVRQIVGTHEIPHLSGTVGIRLLRTNDETPENLRAAGAKFMGDDGWFITRDAPADLIYLESHLPRFAQQFLVPNVVDLIPSTSWFASLANLLTPAAWGVLRDECIAAAGGCEDCGTEKNLECHEIWAYDEDKGVQTLESLRSVCGYCHEGYHLGLANVRNRYCTAFNRLCTINRIEDHERSDYDALIFEKYLRRSDTEWVLNLGLLEGKELRVRGKYTEIAPGLIAGESGHGEIQVGITGVTVRATMADGEKVLIG
;
A
#
# COMPACT_ATOMS: atom_id res chain seq x y z
N MET A 1 -19.06 30.93 -9.60
CA MET A 1 -17.63 30.61 -9.75
C MET A 1 -17.53 29.11 -9.70
N ILE A 2 -17.27 28.45 -10.83
CA ILE A 2 -16.91 27.03 -10.82
C ILE A 2 -15.47 27.05 -10.31
N LEU A 3 -15.25 26.60 -9.07
CA LEU A 3 -13.89 26.33 -8.61
C LEU A 3 -13.38 25.18 -9.48
N ASP A 4 -12.24 25.38 -10.14
CA ASP A 4 -11.59 24.30 -10.88
C ASP A 4 -11.32 23.14 -9.92
N LYS A 5 -11.65 21.91 -10.34
CA LYS A 5 -11.37 20.71 -9.53
C LYS A 5 -9.86 20.65 -9.23
N VAL A 6 -9.51 20.29 -7.99
CA VAL A 6 -8.11 20.13 -7.59
C VAL A 6 -7.42 19.04 -8.42
N ASP A 7 -6.25 19.35 -8.95
CA ASP A 7 -5.42 18.41 -9.70
C ASP A 7 -4.44 17.68 -8.77
N PHE A 8 -4.83 16.48 -8.34
CA PHE A 8 -4.04 15.61 -7.46
C PHE A 8 -2.86 14.92 -8.15
N THR A 9 -2.63 15.15 -9.46
CA THR A 9 -1.44 14.64 -10.16
C THR A 9 -0.23 15.57 -10.02
N LYS A 10 -0.44 16.80 -9.53
CA LYS A 10 0.64 17.77 -9.31
C LYS A 10 1.56 17.34 -8.17
N VAL A 11 2.86 17.43 -8.44
CA VAL A 11 3.90 17.23 -7.42
C VAL A 11 3.80 18.32 -6.37
N ARG A 12 3.86 17.91 -5.10
CA ARG A 12 3.94 18.76 -3.91
C ARG A 12 5.36 18.73 -3.41
N GLN A 13 5.92 19.91 -3.20
CA GLN A 13 7.30 20.06 -2.73
C GLN A 13 7.31 20.63 -1.32
N ILE A 14 8.17 20.07 -0.47
CA ILE A 14 8.62 20.73 0.76
C ILE A 14 10.08 21.14 0.62
N VAL A 15 10.52 22.19 1.31
CA VAL A 15 11.90 22.69 1.23
C VAL A 15 12.70 22.48 2.51
N GLY A 16 12.08 21.93 3.57
CA GLY A 16 12.81 21.58 4.79
C GLY A 16 11.98 20.82 5.81
N THR A 17 12.67 20.34 6.85
CA THR A 17 12.07 19.50 7.92
C THR A 17 10.92 20.19 8.66
N HIS A 18 10.94 21.52 8.75
CA HIS A 18 9.89 22.31 9.40
C HIS A 18 8.53 22.27 8.69
N GLU A 19 8.49 21.88 7.41
CA GLU A 19 7.27 21.75 6.61
C GLU A 19 6.70 20.32 6.63
N ILE A 20 7.43 19.35 7.20
CA ILE A 20 6.96 17.97 7.26
C ILE A 20 5.76 17.88 8.22
N PRO A 21 4.60 17.39 7.75
CA PRO A 21 3.41 17.28 8.59
C PRO A 21 3.70 16.48 9.86
N HIS A 22 3.26 16.96 11.02
CA HIS A 22 3.37 16.25 12.31
C HIS A 22 4.78 15.90 12.78
N LEU A 23 5.84 16.46 12.17
CA LEU A 23 7.16 16.40 12.78
C LEU A 23 7.16 17.28 14.04
N SER A 24 7.10 16.62 15.20
CA SER A 24 7.16 17.31 16.49
C SER A 24 8.62 17.64 16.83
N GLY A 25 8.84 18.68 17.65
CA GLY A 25 10.18 19.02 18.13
C GLY A 25 10.80 17.97 19.06
N THR A 26 10.02 16.98 19.52
CA THR A 26 10.44 15.96 20.48
C THR A 26 10.56 14.56 19.89
N VAL A 27 10.01 14.31 18.69
CA VAL A 27 10.01 12.99 18.03
C VAL A 27 10.52 13.16 16.60
N GLY A 28 11.60 12.46 16.27
CA GLY A 28 12.15 12.43 14.92
C GLY A 28 11.33 11.56 13.97
N ILE A 29 11.57 11.71 12.67
CA ILE A 29 11.08 10.79 11.65
C ILE A 29 12.18 9.80 11.32
N ARG A 30 11.88 8.52 11.51
CA ARG A 30 12.82 7.44 11.22
C ARG A 30 13.05 7.35 9.71
N LEU A 31 14.31 7.15 9.35
CA LEU A 31 14.72 6.78 8.00
C LEU A 31 14.53 5.28 7.79
N LEU A 32 14.15 4.93 6.57
CA LEU A 32 13.92 3.58 6.07
C LEU A 32 15.09 3.14 5.22
N ARG A 33 15.27 1.83 5.05
CA ARG A 33 16.26 1.23 4.11
C ARG A 33 17.70 1.75 4.25
N THR A 34 18.11 2.16 5.44
CA THR A 34 19.44 2.77 5.67
C THR A 34 20.61 1.79 5.60
N ASN A 35 20.35 0.50 5.39
CA ASN A 35 21.40 -0.53 5.30
C ASN A 35 22.27 -0.38 4.05
N ASP A 36 21.76 0.30 3.03
CA ASP A 36 22.47 0.56 1.77
C ASP A 36 23.34 1.83 1.81
N GLU A 37 23.40 2.50 2.97
CA GLU A 37 24.10 3.77 3.16
C GLU A 37 25.19 3.74 4.23
N THR A 38 26.15 4.66 4.12
CA THR A 38 27.19 4.82 5.14
C THR A 38 26.71 5.75 6.28
N PRO A 39 27.08 5.46 7.53
CA PRO A 39 26.84 6.37 8.66
C PRO A 39 27.35 7.79 8.42
N GLU A 40 28.48 7.94 7.73
CA GLU A 40 29.09 9.23 7.41
C GLU A 40 28.19 10.04 6.48
N ASN A 41 27.65 9.42 5.43
CA ASN A 41 26.75 10.07 4.49
C ASN A 41 25.45 10.50 5.16
N LEU A 42 24.84 9.62 5.97
CA LEU A 42 23.61 9.93 6.70
C LEU A 42 23.81 11.11 7.66
N ARG A 43 24.95 11.17 8.37
CA ARG A 43 25.29 12.33 9.23
C ARG A 43 25.49 13.60 8.42
N ALA A 44 26.20 13.51 7.29
CA ALA A 44 26.42 14.66 6.40
C ALA A 44 25.10 15.23 5.86
N ALA A 45 24.13 14.36 5.59
CA ALA A 45 22.77 14.72 5.20
C ALA A 45 21.88 15.20 6.36
N GLY A 46 22.40 15.32 7.58
CA GLY A 46 21.68 15.84 8.75
C GLY A 46 20.88 14.80 9.55
N ALA A 47 21.02 13.50 9.24
CA ALA A 47 20.41 12.44 10.02
C ALA A 47 21.15 12.20 11.35
N LYS A 48 20.40 11.86 12.40
CA LYS A 48 20.88 11.55 13.74
C LYS A 48 20.66 10.07 14.04
N PHE A 49 21.72 9.39 14.49
CA PHE A 49 21.62 8.00 14.95
C PHE A 49 21.14 7.96 16.40
N MET A 50 20.07 7.23 16.68
CA MET A 50 19.41 7.11 17.99
C MET A 50 19.54 5.70 18.57
N GLY A 51 20.74 5.11 18.50
CA GLY A 51 21.01 3.78 19.08
C GLY A 51 20.21 2.68 18.37
N ASP A 52 19.52 1.85 19.15
CA ASP A 52 18.72 0.73 18.64
C ASP A 52 17.55 1.18 17.76
N ASP A 53 17.14 2.45 17.88
CA ASP A 53 16.08 3.05 17.06
C ASP A 53 16.58 3.52 15.68
N GLY A 54 17.85 3.32 15.32
CA GLY A 54 18.35 3.62 13.97
C GLY A 54 18.48 5.12 13.68
N TRP A 55 18.26 5.52 12.42
CA TRP A 55 18.52 6.89 11.93
C TRP A 55 17.25 7.72 11.81
N PHE A 56 17.35 9.01 12.16
CA PHE A 56 16.22 9.94 12.15
C PHE A 56 16.58 11.30 11.57
N ILE A 57 15.61 11.96 10.96
CA ILE A 57 15.61 13.41 10.82
C ILE A 57 14.77 14.03 11.95
N THR A 58 15.10 15.27 12.32
CA THR A 58 14.48 15.97 13.45
C THR A 58 14.18 17.41 13.06
N ARG A 59 13.19 18.04 13.73
CA ARG A 59 12.76 19.40 13.37
C ARG A 59 13.80 20.48 13.67
N ASP A 60 14.59 20.26 14.71
CA ASP A 60 15.61 21.18 15.22
C ASP A 60 16.90 21.18 14.39
N ALA A 61 17.03 20.25 13.44
CA ALA A 61 18.18 20.14 12.56
C ALA A 61 17.78 20.22 11.08
N PRO A 62 18.51 20.99 10.26
CA PRO A 62 18.35 20.91 8.82
C PRO A 62 18.77 19.51 8.33
N ALA A 63 18.07 19.01 7.32
CA ALA A 63 18.38 17.75 6.66
C ALA A 63 18.36 17.95 5.14
N ASP A 64 19.26 17.26 4.44
CA ASP A 64 19.27 17.19 2.98
C ASP A 64 18.17 16.23 2.53
N LEU A 65 16.98 16.77 2.29
CA LEU A 65 15.82 15.97 1.89
C LEU A 65 16.01 15.33 0.50
N ILE A 66 16.79 15.96 -0.38
CA ILE A 66 17.09 15.39 -1.71
C ILE A 66 17.92 14.13 -1.55
N TYR A 67 19.00 14.22 -0.76
CA TYR A 67 19.86 13.08 -0.49
C TYR A 67 19.08 11.94 0.20
N LEU A 68 18.21 12.30 1.14
CA LEU A 68 17.48 11.33 1.95
C LEU A 68 16.18 10.82 1.29
N GLU A 69 15.84 11.24 0.07
CA GLU A 69 14.51 10.98 -0.54
C GLU A 69 14.10 9.50 -0.53
N SER A 70 15.03 8.60 -0.88
CA SER A 70 14.78 7.14 -0.91
C SER A 70 14.70 6.50 0.49
N HIS A 71 15.17 7.22 1.51
CA HIS A 71 15.19 6.80 2.91
C HIS A 71 14.08 7.47 3.73
N LEU A 72 13.41 8.49 3.19
CA LEU A 72 12.32 9.16 3.87
C LEU A 72 11.02 8.36 3.67
N PRO A 73 10.21 8.18 4.73
CA PRO A 73 8.84 7.75 4.54
C PRO A 73 8.08 8.78 3.71
N ARG A 74 7.09 8.32 2.95
CA ARG A 74 6.37 9.09 1.93
C ARG A 74 5.94 10.49 2.40
N PHE A 75 5.33 10.61 3.57
CA PHE A 75 4.85 11.91 4.06
C PHE A 75 5.97 12.94 4.34
N ALA A 76 7.23 12.48 4.43
CA ALA A 76 8.42 13.28 4.69
C ALA A 76 9.30 13.50 3.44
N GLN A 77 9.02 12.83 2.33
CA GLN A 77 9.74 13.00 1.06
C GLN A 77 9.66 14.44 0.54
N GLN A 78 10.73 14.95 -0.04
CA GLN A 78 10.73 16.29 -0.61
C GLN A 78 9.64 16.43 -1.66
N PHE A 79 9.51 15.45 -2.55
CA PHE A 79 8.55 15.45 -3.64
C PHE A 79 7.47 14.40 -3.40
N LEU A 80 6.21 14.82 -3.41
CA LEU A 80 5.07 13.93 -3.23
C LEU A 80 3.99 14.23 -4.25
N VAL A 81 3.63 13.23 -5.07
CA VAL A 81 2.38 13.25 -5.82
C VAL A 81 1.32 12.57 -4.96
N PRO A 82 0.18 13.22 -4.62
CA PRO A 82 -0.90 12.59 -3.88
C PRO A 82 -1.33 11.26 -4.51
N ASN A 83 -1.43 10.22 -3.69
CA ASN A 83 -1.94 8.93 -4.09
C ASN A 83 -3.45 8.95 -3.86
N VAL A 84 -4.22 9.22 -4.91
CA VAL A 84 -5.67 9.05 -4.89
C VAL A 84 -5.97 7.55 -4.77
N VAL A 85 -6.10 7.09 -3.53
CA VAL A 85 -6.21 5.66 -3.22
C VAL A 85 -7.38 5.00 -3.93
N ASP A 86 -7.21 3.72 -4.19
CA ASP A 86 -8.25 2.88 -4.73
C ASP A 86 -9.03 2.25 -3.58
N LEU A 87 -10.27 2.68 -3.39
CA LEU A 87 -11.25 1.82 -2.76
C LEU A 87 -11.34 0.55 -3.61
N ILE A 88 -11.10 -0.61 -2.97
CA ILE A 88 -11.15 -1.90 -3.66
C ILE A 88 -12.51 -2.03 -4.36
N PRO A 89 -12.56 -2.22 -5.69
CA PRO A 89 -13.80 -2.41 -6.43
C PRO A 89 -14.64 -3.53 -5.81
N SER A 90 -15.96 -3.41 -5.82
CA SER A 90 -16.83 -4.41 -5.19
C SER A 90 -16.71 -5.80 -5.83
N THR A 91 -16.41 -5.85 -7.12
CA THR A 91 -16.13 -7.07 -7.89
C THR A 91 -14.80 -7.72 -7.54
N SER A 92 -13.86 -6.99 -6.92
CA SER A 92 -12.56 -7.50 -6.45
C SER A 92 -12.54 -7.78 -4.94
N TRP A 93 -13.65 -7.62 -4.22
CA TRP A 93 -13.68 -7.90 -2.79
C TRP A 93 -13.30 -9.36 -2.50
N PHE A 94 -12.59 -9.57 -1.40
CA PHE A 94 -12.06 -10.88 -0.96
C PHE A 94 -11.00 -11.52 -1.88
N ALA A 95 -10.57 -10.85 -2.95
CA ALA A 95 -9.55 -11.32 -3.87
C ALA A 95 -8.11 -10.87 -3.50
N SER A 96 -7.87 -10.40 -2.26
CA SER A 96 -6.52 -10.04 -1.81
C SER A 96 -5.60 -11.26 -1.67
N LEU A 97 -4.29 -11.08 -1.83
CA LEU A 97 -3.30 -12.14 -1.64
C LEU A 97 -3.43 -12.82 -0.27
N ALA A 98 -3.68 -12.04 0.78
CA ALA A 98 -3.87 -12.57 2.13
C ALA A 98 -5.09 -13.53 2.24
N ASN A 99 -6.13 -13.32 1.44
CA ASN A 99 -7.31 -14.17 1.39
C ASN A 99 -7.13 -15.37 0.46
N LEU A 100 -6.48 -15.15 -0.68
CA LEU A 100 -6.26 -16.17 -1.70
C LEU A 100 -5.22 -17.20 -1.27
N LEU A 101 -4.08 -16.74 -0.73
CA LEU A 101 -2.94 -17.59 -0.41
C LEU A 101 -3.07 -18.23 0.97
N THR A 102 -2.42 -19.39 1.12
CA THR A 102 -2.21 -20.02 2.43
C THR A 102 -1.43 -19.08 3.36
N PRO A 103 -1.63 -19.17 4.69
CA PRO A 103 -0.89 -18.33 5.63
C PRO A 103 0.63 -18.43 5.49
N ALA A 104 1.16 -19.60 5.11
CA ALA A 104 2.58 -19.81 4.88
C ALA A 104 3.07 -19.05 3.65
N ALA A 105 2.39 -19.20 2.50
CA ALA A 105 2.78 -18.52 1.27
C ALA A 105 2.65 -16.99 1.38
N TRP A 106 1.56 -16.50 1.96
CA TRP A 106 1.40 -15.07 2.24
C TRP A 106 2.43 -14.56 3.25
N GLY A 107 2.73 -15.35 4.29
CA GLY A 107 3.71 -15.03 5.32
C GLY A 107 5.08 -14.72 4.73
N VAL A 108 5.56 -15.52 3.79
CA VAL A 108 6.84 -15.28 3.10
C VAL A 108 6.85 -13.92 2.40
N LEU A 109 5.84 -13.63 1.57
CA LEU A 109 5.76 -12.36 0.83
C LEU A 109 5.66 -11.15 1.76
N ARG A 110 4.82 -11.26 2.80
CA ARG A 110 4.63 -10.21 3.80
C ARG A 110 5.92 -9.94 4.58
N ASP A 111 6.59 -10.98 5.05
CA ASP A 111 7.75 -10.85 5.91
C ASP A 111 8.96 -10.32 5.12
N GLU A 112 9.14 -10.76 3.87
CA GLU A 112 10.12 -10.18 2.94
C GLU A 112 9.86 -8.68 2.72
N CYS A 113 8.61 -8.28 2.45
CA CYS A 113 8.23 -6.88 2.25
C CYS A 113 8.51 -6.01 3.49
N ILE A 114 8.14 -6.48 4.68
CA ILE A 114 8.33 -5.75 5.93
C ILE A 114 9.83 -5.62 6.25
N ALA A 115 10.59 -6.70 6.13
CA ALA A 115 12.03 -6.70 6.40
C ALA A 115 12.80 -5.77 5.45
N ALA A 116 12.44 -5.77 4.16
CA ALA A 116 13.08 -4.91 3.16
C ALA A 116 12.84 -3.41 3.41
N ALA A 117 11.68 -3.03 3.96
CA ALA A 117 11.37 -1.63 4.25
C ALA A 117 12.00 -1.14 5.57
N GLY A 118 12.03 -1.99 6.60
CA GLY A 118 12.53 -1.64 7.93
C GLY A 118 11.59 -0.70 8.71
N GLY A 119 10.34 -0.55 8.27
CA GLY A 119 9.35 0.34 8.89
C GLY A 119 8.16 0.59 7.97
N CYS A 120 7.23 1.44 8.42
CA CYS A 120 6.12 1.91 7.60
C CYS A 120 6.62 2.90 6.56
N GLU A 121 6.44 2.56 5.30
CA GLU A 121 6.86 3.39 4.16
C GLU A 121 6.11 4.70 4.04
N ASP A 122 4.93 4.81 4.67
CA ASP A 122 4.17 6.06 4.65
C ASP A 122 4.55 7.02 5.78
N CYS A 123 4.98 6.53 6.94
CA CYS A 123 5.17 7.37 8.12
C CYS A 123 6.40 7.09 9.01
N GLY A 124 7.18 6.05 8.72
CA GLY A 124 8.41 5.71 9.43
C GLY A 124 8.24 4.98 10.77
N THR A 125 7.03 4.64 11.20
CA THR A 125 6.86 3.85 12.44
C THR A 125 7.21 2.38 12.21
N GLU A 126 7.78 1.71 13.21
CA GLU A 126 8.08 0.27 13.17
C GLU A 126 7.01 -0.60 13.83
N LYS A 127 5.97 0.03 14.38
CA LYS A 127 4.95 -0.67 15.17
C LYS A 127 3.80 -1.10 14.28
N ASN A 128 3.29 -2.30 14.56
CA ASN A 128 2.09 -2.85 13.93
C ASN A 128 2.16 -2.81 12.39
N LEU A 129 3.25 -3.34 11.84
CA LEU A 129 3.49 -3.38 10.40
C LEU A 129 2.66 -4.47 9.73
N GLU A 130 2.14 -4.13 8.57
CA GLU A 130 1.28 -4.93 7.70
C GLU A 130 1.81 -4.76 6.26
N CYS A 131 1.50 -5.72 5.39
CA CYS A 131 1.85 -5.65 3.98
C CYS A 131 0.61 -5.24 3.17
N HIS A 132 0.75 -4.18 2.40
CA HIS A 132 -0.28 -3.61 1.55
C HIS A 132 0.03 -3.87 0.06
N GLU A 133 -0.99 -4.29 -0.68
CA GLU A 133 -0.91 -4.57 -2.12
C GLU A 133 -1.18 -3.29 -2.92
N ILE A 134 -0.26 -2.92 -3.81
CA ILE A 134 -0.44 -1.78 -4.74
C ILE A 134 -0.84 -2.33 -6.10
N TRP A 135 -1.94 -1.79 -6.65
CA TRP A 135 -2.57 -2.28 -7.86
C TRP A 135 -2.66 -1.21 -8.94
N ALA A 136 -2.36 -1.59 -10.18
CA ALA A 136 -2.76 -0.85 -11.37
C ALA A 136 -4.03 -1.47 -11.97
N TYR A 137 -4.87 -0.64 -12.58
CA TYR A 137 -6.15 -1.05 -13.15
C TYR A 137 -6.21 -0.65 -14.63
N ASP A 138 -6.26 -1.65 -15.50
CA ASP A 138 -6.56 -1.51 -16.93
C ASP A 138 -8.07 -1.76 -17.12
N GLU A 139 -8.85 -0.68 -17.04
CA GLU A 139 -10.33 -0.71 -17.11
C GLU A 139 -10.83 -1.18 -18.48
N ASP A 140 -10.07 -0.95 -19.56
CA ASP A 140 -10.43 -1.40 -20.91
C ASP A 140 -10.32 -2.92 -21.07
N LYS A 141 -9.36 -3.54 -20.36
CA LYS A 141 -9.14 -5.00 -20.41
C LYS A 141 -9.73 -5.76 -19.22
N GLY A 142 -10.18 -5.06 -18.18
CA GLY A 142 -10.58 -5.69 -16.92
C GLY A 142 -9.41 -6.39 -16.22
N VAL A 143 -8.21 -5.79 -16.24
CA VAL A 143 -7.01 -6.38 -15.61
C VAL A 143 -6.53 -5.54 -14.43
N GLN A 144 -6.45 -6.16 -13.26
CA GLN A 144 -5.92 -5.58 -12.03
C GLN A 144 -4.51 -6.16 -11.81
N THR A 145 -3.47 -5.36 -12.02
CA THR A 145 -2.06 -5.82 -11.99
C THR A 145 -1.40 -5.46 -10.67
N LEU A 146 -0.80 -6.45 -10.01
CA LEU A 146 -0.03 -6.23 -8.78
C LEU A 146 1.29 -5.54 -9.15
N GLU A 147 1.45 -4.28 -8.78
CA GLU A 147 2.65 -3.49 -9.12
C GLU A 147 3.74 -3.63 -8.07
N SER A 148 3.35 -3.64 -6.79
CA SER A 148 4.28 -3.74 -5.67
C SER A 148 3.59 -4.17 -4.39
N LEU A 149 4.39 -4.60 -3.41
CA LEU A 149 4.00 -4.74 -2.02
C LEU A 149 4.65 -3.62 -1.21
N ARG A 150 3.93 -3.11 -0.21
CA ARG A 150 4.39 -2.01 0.64
C ARG A 150 4.23 -2.34 2.12
N SER A 151 5.25 -2.06 2.91
CA SER A 151 5.18 -2.15 4.38
C SER A 151 4.52 -0.90 4.94
N VAL A 152 3.40 -1.06 5.65
CA VAL A 152 2.64 0.05 6.25
C VAL A 152 2.19 -0.30 7.66
N CYS A 153 2.07 0.68 8.56
CA CYS A 153 1.47 0.41 9.87
C CYS A 153 -0.06 0.34 9.77
N GLY A 154 -0.72 -0.36 10.70
CA GLY A 154 -2.18 -0.51 10.67
C GLY A 154 -2.99 0.80 10.57
N TYR A 155 -2.49 1.93 11.08
CA TYR A 155 -3.15 3.24 10.89
C TYR A 155 -3.05 3.75 9.46
N CYS A 156 -1.88 3.63 8.82
CA CYS A 156 -1.72 3.97 7.41
C CYS A 156 -2.50 2.98 6.54
N HIS A 157 -2.46 1.69 6.89
CA HIS A 157 -3.16 0.65 6.15
C HIS A 157 -4.67 0.86 6.12
N GLU A 158 -5.28 1.22 7.26
CA GLU A 158 -6.71 1.56 7.33
C GLU A 158 -7.09 2.70 6.37
N GLY A 159 -6.16 3.63 6.10
CA GLY A 159 -6.34 4.72 5.12
C GLY A 159 -6.44 4.24 3.67
N TYR A 160 -5.94 3.05 3.33
CA TYR A 160 -6.14 2.41 2.02
C TYR A 160 -7.44 1.58 1.96
N HIS A 161 -8.02 1.26 3.12
CA HIS A 161 -9.24 0.46 3.24
C HIS A 161 -10.43 1.30 3.74
N LEU A 162 -10.64 2.47 3.14
CA LEU A 162 -11.69 3.42 3.58
C LEU A 162 -13.10 2.80 3.61
N GLY A 163 -13.42 1.89 2.70
CA GLY A 163 -14.69 1.16 2.70
C GLY A 163 -14.87 0.27 3.95
N LEU A 164 -13.83 -0.49 4.32
CA LEU A 164 -13.84 -1.29 5.55
C LEU A 164 -13.82 -0.38 6.80
N ALA A 165 -13.08 0.72 6.75
CA ALA A 165 -13.07 1.72 7.82
C ALA A 165 -14.47 2.31 8.03
N ASN A 166 -15.24 2.55 6.96
CA ASN A 166 -16.62 3.01 7.04
C ASN A 166 -17.52 2.00 7.76
N VAL A 167 -17.46 0.72 7.38
CA VAL A 167 -18.19 -0.38 8.05
C VAL A 167 -17.87 -0.44 9.55
N ARG A 168 -16.64 -0.09 9.93
CA ARG A 168 -16.16 -0.07 11.32
C ARG A 168 -16.41 1.27 12.05
N ASN A 169 -17.13 2.22 11.45
CA ASN A 169 -17.34 3.58 11.99
C ASN A 169 -16.03 4.36 12.24
N ARG A 170 -15.02 4.13 11.42
CA ARG A 170 -13.67 4.74 11.52
C ARG A 170 -13.28 5.55 10.28
N TYR A 171 -14.21 5.82 9.38
CA TYR A 171 -13.95 6.56 8.13
C TYR A 171 -13.18 7.85 8.36
N CYS A 172 -13.69 8.74 9.24
CA CYS A 172 -13.06 10.03 9.48
C CYS A 172 -11.61 9.91 9.96
N THR A 173 -11.32 8.93 10.83
CA THR A 173 -9.96 8.67 11.33
C THR A 173 -9.04 8.21 10.21
N ALA A 174 -9.48 7.23 9.42
CA ALA A 174 -8.72 6.67 8.31
C ALA A 174 -8.48 7.71 7.21
N PHE A 175 -9.53 8.47 6.85
CA PHE A 175 -9.47 9.53 5.86
C PHE A 175 -8.56 10.68 6.30
N ASN A 176 -8.60 11.09 7.57
CA ASN A 176 -7.70 12.12 8.09
C ASN A 176 -6.23 11.66 8.06
N ARG A 177 -5.98 10.37 8.35
CA ARG A 177 -4.66 9.77 8.24
C ARG A 177 -4.19 9.77 6.79
N LEU A 178 -5.05 9.40 5.85
CA LEU A 178 -4.74 9.41 4.43
C LEU A 178 -4.45 10.82 3.90
N CYS A 179 -5.25 11.81 4.30
CA CYS A 179 -5.03 13.22 3.98
C CYS A 179 -3.66 13.69 4.47
N THR A 180 -3.29 13.33 5.71
CA THR A 180 -1.97 13.64 6.27
C THR A 180 -0.83 13.07 5.44
N ILE A 181 -0.90 11.78 5.10
CA ILE A 181 0.17 11.09 4.34
C ILE A 181 0.33 11.70 2.95
N ASN A 182 -0.78 12.12 2.32
CA ASN A 182 -0.79 12.71 0.99
C ASN A 182 -0.70 14.25 0.98
N ARG A 183 -0.53 14.88 2.16
CA ARG A 183 -0.48 16.34 2.34
C ARG A 183 -1.74 17.08 1.85
N ILE A 184 -2.89 16.42 1.84
CA ILE A 184 -4.17 16.98 1.40
C ILE A 184 -4.55 18.12 2.34
N GLU A 185 -4.72 19.30 1.77
CA GLU A 185 -5.13 20.49 2.51
C GLU A 185 -6.64 20.46 2.79
N ASP A 186 -7.07 21.20 3.81
CA ASP A 186 -8.46 21.16 4.25
C ASP A 186 -9.45 21.60 3.16
N HIS A 187 -9.04 22.53 2.28
CA HIS A 187 -9.85 22.99 1.16
C HIS A 187 -9.94 21.95 0.02
N GLU A 188 -9.04 20.97 -0.05
CA GLU A 188 -8.99 19.93 -1.08
C GLU A 188 -9.71 18.65 -0.67
N ARG A 189 -10.00 18.46 0.63
CA ARG A 189 -10.53 17.21 1.19
C ARG A 189 -11.79 16.73 0.48
N SER A 190 -12.72 17.64 0.17
CA SER A 190 -13.99 17.27 -0.49
C SER A 190 -13.76 16.75 -1.91
N ASP A 191 -12.88 17.39 -2.69
CA ASP A 191 -12.55 16.97 -4.05
C ASP A 191 -11.79 15.64 -4.03
N TYR A 192 -10.92 15.45 -3.04
CA TYR A 192 -10.16 14.22 -2.86
C TYR A 192 -11.08 13.03 -2.53
N ASP A 193 -12.01 13.22 -1.60
CA ASP A 193 -13.00 12.21 -1.20
C ASP A 193 -13.92 11.85 -2.37
N ALA A 194 -14.42 12.87 -3.09
CA ALA A 194 -15.26 12.69 -4.26
C ALA A 194 -14.55 11.91 -5.37
N LEU A 195 -13.27 12.19 -5.62
CA LEU A 195 -12.49 11.50 -6.65
C LEU A 195 -12.22 10.02 -6.29
N ILE A 196 -11.93 9.72 -5.02
CA ILE A 196 -11.78 8.34 -4.55
C ILE A 196 -13.09 7.56 -4.79
N PHE A 197 -14.24 8.16 -4.46
CA PHE A 197 -15.54 7.52 -4.64
C PHE A 197 -15.95 7.40 -6.12
N GLU A 198 -15.62 8.39 -6.95
CA GLU A 198 -15.84 8.33 -8.40
C GLU A 198 -15.09 7.14 -9.02
N LYS A 199 -13.80 6.97 -8.66
CA LYS A 199 -12.99 5.82 -9.10
C LYS A 199 -13.59 4.49 -8.63
N TYR A 200 -14.05 4.43 -7.38
CA TYR A 200 -14.70 3.24 -6.82
C TYR A 200 -15.92 2.82 -7.62
N LEU A 201 -16.85 3.76 -7.87
CA LEU A 201 -18.08 3.48 -8.59
C LEU A 201 -17.79 2.99 -10.00
N ARG A 202 -16.88 3.66 -10.71
CA ARG A 202 -16.50 3.30 -12.09
C ARG A 202 -15.92 1.90 -12.18
N ARG A 203 -14.98 1.56 -11.30
CA ARG A 203 -14.28 0.26 -11.33
C ARG A 203 -15.10 -0.90 -10.76
N SER A 204 -16.13 -0.60 -9.97
CA SER A 204 -17.05 -1.60 -9.42
C SER A 204 -18.05 -2.14 -10.45
N ASP A 205 -18.06 -1.58 -11.67
CA ASP A 205 -18.84 -2.09 -12.82
C ASP A 205 -17.99 -3.00 -13.74
N THR A 206 -16.77 -3.35 -13.33
CA THR A 206 -15.84 -4.16 -14.11
C THR A 206 -15.47 -5.43 -13.35
N GLU A 207 -15.52 -6.57 -14.03
CA GLU A 207 -14.94 -7.81 -13.50
C GLU A 207 -13.43 -7.82 -13.74
N TRP A 208 -12.66 -8.21 -12.73
CA TRP A 208 -11.21 -8.07 -12.74
C TRP A 208 -10.50 -9.43 -12.78
N VAL A 209 -9.55 -9.58 -13.70
CA VAL A 209 -8.52 -10.63 -13.67
C VAL A 209 -7.29 -10.07 -12.97
N LEU A 210 -6.82 -10.78 -11.93
CA LEU A 210 -5.61 -10.42 -11.21
C LEU A 210 -4.37 -10.85 -12.00
N ASN A 211 -3.61 -9.89 -12.49
CA ASN A 211 -2.27 -10.16 -13.02
C ASN A 211 -1.26 -10.10 -11.87
N LEU A 212 -0.70 -11.26 -11.53
CA LEU A 212 0.23 -11.43 -10.42
C LEU A 212 1.67 -11.60 -10.89
N GLY A 213 2.01 -11.23 -12.13
CA GLY A 213 3.34 -11.44 -12.72
C GLY A 213 4.52 -10.92 -11.88
N LEU A 214 4.30 -9.93 -11.01
CA LEU A 214 5.28 -9.49 -10.00
C LEU A 214 5.83 -10.65 -9.13
N LEU A 215 5.01 -11.69 -8.92
CA LEU A 215 5.29 -12.83 -8.07
C LEU A 215 5.81 -14.04 -8.88
N GLU A 216 6.18 -13.86 -10.15
CA GLU A 216 6.78 -14.93 -10.96
C GLU A 216 7.99 -15.55 -10.25
N GLY A 217 8.06 -16.88 -10.24
CA GLY A 217 9.10 -17.64 -9.54
C GLY A 217 8.90 -17.80 -8.02
N LYS A 218 7.89 -17.16 -7.42
CA LYS A 218 7.50 -17.40 -6.02
C LYS A 218 6.63 -18.65 -5.90
N GLU A 219 6.75 -19.35 -4.78
CA GLU A 219 5.89 -20.49 -4.48
C GLU A 219 4.53 -20.01 -3.95
N LEU A 220 3.56 -19.87 -4.85
CA LEU A 220 2.22 -19.43 -4.52
C LEU A 220 1.30 -20.62 -4.28
N ARG A 221 0.78 -20.74 -3.04
CA ARG A 221 -0.19 -21.77 -2.67
C ARG A 221 -1.52 -21.13 -2.30
N VAL A 222 -2.58 -21.45 -3.03
CA VAL A 222 -3.95 -20.99 -2.79
C VAL A 222 -4.57 -21.80 -1.65
N ARG A 223 -5.41 -21.18 -0.82
CA ARG A 223 -6.14 -21.85 0.25
C ARG A 223 -7.07 -22.94 -0.31
N GLY A 224 -7.18 -24.08 0.36
CA GLY A 224 -8.02 -25.21 -0.06
C GLY A 224 -9.53 -24.96 -0.07
N LYS A 225 -9.99 -23.74 0.27
CA LYS A 225 -11.38 -23.32 0.08
C LYS A 225 -11.67 -22.84 -1.36
N TYR A 226 -10.64 -22.68 -2.18
CA TYR A 226 -10.75 -22.32 -3.59
C TYR A 226 -10.47 -23.53 -4.47
N THR A 227 -11.22 -23.65 -5.55
CA THR A 227 -11.09 -24.69 -6.58
C THR A 227 -10.99 -24.04 -7.95
N GLU A 228 -10.13 -24.58 -8.83
CA GLU A 228 -10.11 -24.15 -10.23
C GLU A 228 -11.34 -24.67 -10.97
N ILE A 229 -12.08 -23.75 -11.60
CA ILE A 229 -13.30 -24.03 -12.37
C ILE A 229 -13.10 -23.85 -13.87
N ALA A 230 -12.05 -23.11 -14.26
CA ALA A 230 -11.53 -23.01 -15.62
C ALA A 230 -10.04 -22.60 -15.54
N PRO A 231 -9.22 -22.77 -16.61
CA PRO A 231 -7.82 -22.36 -16.59
C PRO A 231 -7.63 -20.92 -16.11
N GLY A 232 -6.90 -20.72 -15.02
CA GLY A 232 -6.67 -19.41 -14.42
C GLY A 232 -7.87 -18.80 -13.69
N LEU A 233 -8.99 -19.52 -13.53
CA LEU A 233 -10.18 -19.06 -12.81
C LEU A 233 -10.47 -19.97 -11.61
N ILE A 234 -10.40 -19.41 -10.41
CA ILE A 234 -10.71 -20.10 -9.17
C ILE A 234 -12.02 -19.60 -8.57
N ALA A 235 -12.78 -20.49 -7.93
CA ALA A 235 -14.00 -20.18 -7.20
C ALA A 235 -13.93 -20.70 -5.76
N GLY A 236 -14.54 -19.99 -4.82
CA GLY A 236 -14.61 -20.44 -3.43
C GLY A 236 -15.61 -19.63 -2.61
N GLU A 237 -15.89 -20.08 -1.39
CA GLU A 237 -16.82 -19.36 -0.51
C GLU A 237 -16.13 -18.29 0.35
N SER A 238 -16.87 -17.21 0.56
CA SER A 238 -16.56 -16.10 1.46
C SER A 238 -17.74 -15.84 2.41
N GLY A 239 -17.54 -14.94 3.39
CA GLY A 239 -18.65 -14.49 4.25
C GLY A 239 -19.76 -13.74 3.49
N HIS A 240 -19.57 -13.46 2.20
CA HIS A 240 -20.51 -12.74 1.33
C HIS A 240 -21.02 -13.59 0.15
N GLY A 241 -20.82 -14.91 0.20
CA GLY A 241 -21.22 -15.84 -0.85
C GLY A 241 -20.04 -16.37 -1.66
N GLU A 242 -20.37 -17.01 -2.78
CA GLU A 242 -19.39 -17.50 -3.75
C GLU A 242 -18.64 -16.33 -4.38
N ILE A 243 -17.31 -16.46 -4.47
CA ILE A 243 -16.46 -15.51 -5.18
C ILE A 243 -15.70 -16.25 -6.27
N GLN A 244 -15.50 -15.59 -7.40
CA GLN A 244 -14.66 -16.07 -8.49
C GLN A 244 -13.52 -15.09 -8.71
N VAL A 245 -12.32 -15.61 -8.92
CA VAL A 245 -11.11 -14.80 -9.09
C VAL A 245 -10.32 -15.33 -10.27
N GLY A 246 -10.20 -14.50 -11.30
CA GLY A 246 -9.27 -14.73 -12.40
C GLY A 246 -7.85 -14.41 -11.95
N ILE A 247 -6.89 -15.25 -12.28
CA ILE A 247 -5.46 -15.09 -11.99
C ILE A 247 -4.69 -15.32 -13.28
N THR A 248 -3.72 -14.45 -13.55
CA THR A 248 -2.78 -14.61 -14.65
C THR A 248 -1.36 -14.18 -14.30
N GLY A 249 -0.40 -14.59 -15.13
CA GLY A 249 1.00 -14.20 -15.03
C GLY A 249 1.81 -15.02 -14.04
N VAL A 250 1.22 -16.03 -13.40
CA VAL A 250 1.88 -16.89 -12.41
C VAL A 250 1.29 -18.29 -12.38
N THR A 251 2.14 -19.25 -12.06
CA THR A 251 1.66 -20.58 -11.67
C THR A 251 1.31 -20.59 -10.19
N VAL A 252 0.10 -21.03 -9.84
CA VAL A 252 -0.32 -21.20 -8.45
C VAL A 252 -0.63 -22.65 -8.15
N ARG A 253 -0.37 -23.10 -6.93
CA ARG A 253 -0.68 -24.46 -6.47
C ARG A 253 -1.92 -24.44 -5.60
N ALA A 254 -2.82 -25.39 -5.81
CA ALA A 254 -3.98 -25.60 -4.95
C ALA A 254 -3.93 -27.00 -4.33
N THR A 255 -4.16 -27.07 -3.02
CA THR A 255 -4.35 -28.36 -2.33
C THR A 255 -5.81 -28.77 -2.44
N MET A 256 -6.07 -29.86 -3.14
CA MET A 256 -7.39 -30.44 -3.37
C MET A 256 -7.56 -31.73 -2.55
N ALA A 257 -8.80 -32.19 -2.41
CA ALA A 257 -9.11 -33.44 -1.69
C ALA A 257 -8.43 -34.70 -2.30
N ASP A 258 -8.06 -34.65 -3.58
CA ASP A 258 -7.39 -35.72 -4.33
C ASP A 258 -5.87 -35.53 -4.49
N GLY A 259 -5.28 -34.47 -3.91
CA GLY A 259 -3.85 -34.17 -3.99
C GLY A 259 -3.54 -32.71 -4.32
N GLU A 260 -2.27 -32.39 -4.54
CA GLU A 260 -1.85 -31.04 -4.97
C GLU A 260 -2.00 -30.91 -6.49
N LYS A 261 -2.74 -29.89 -6.95
CA LYS A 261 -2.85 -29.53 -8.37
C LYS A 261 -2.10 -28.24 -8.64
N VAL A 262 -1.38 -28.22 -9.76
CA VAL A 262 -0.79 -27.01 -10.31
C VAL A 262 -1.88 -26.34 -11.16
N LEU A 263 -2.32 -25.16 -10.74
CA LEU A 263 -3.21 -24.31 -11.51
C LEU A 263 -2.32 -23.38 -12.34
N ILE A 264 -2.58 -23.30 -13.63
CA ILE A 264 -1.81 -22.47 -14.55
C ILE A 264 -2.70 -21.29 -14.96
N GLY A 265 -2.25 -20.08 -14.66
CA GLY A 265 -2.88 -18.82 -15.06
C GLY A 265 -1.89 -17.83 -15.66
#